data_AF-A0A5S4EL67-F1
#
_entry.id   AF-A0A5S4EL67-F1
#
_cell.length_a   1.000
_cell.length_b   1.000
_cell.length_c   1.000
_cell.angle_alpha   90.00
_cell.angle_beta   90.00
_cell.angle_gamma   90.00
#
_symmetry.space_group_name_H-M   'P 1'
#
loop_
_entity.id
_entity.type
_entity.pdbx_description
1 polymer ?
#
loop_
_entity_poly.entity_id
_entity_poly.type
_entity_poly.pdbx_seq_one_letter_code
_entity_poly.pdbx_strand_id
1 'polypeptide(L)'
;MFQGMAARGKSSTGWYFGFKLHWVIHHLGELLGVKLTPGNVDDRKPLCDFAERLFGKRYADKGDIAQWLTIFLKDLGIDFVSKVRKNRKPVALDPFDQAMLRQRSLVETVIDELKNLCQIEHTRHRSPIHFAVNLLAGLVAYGLMPNKPRLPLQDFRRLSPSPKLIPN
;
A
#
# COMPACT_ATOMS: atom_id res chain seq x y z
N MET A 1 -27.00 -1.75 -11.22
CA MET A 1 -26.11 -2.92 -11.36
C MET A 1 -25.33 -3.22 -10.08
N PHE A 2 -24.59 -2.26 -9.50
CA PHE A 2 -23.86 -2.45 -8.22
C PHE A 2 -24.61 -1.96 -6.96
N GLN A 3 -25.95 -2.03 -6.97
CA GLN A 3 -26.76 -1.55 -5.85
C GLN A 3 -26.46 -2.36 -4.58
N GLY A 4 -26.24 -1.69 -3.45
CA GLY A 4 -25.86 -2.31 -2.18
C GLY A 4 -24.39 -2.80 -2.12
N MET A 5 -23.62 -2.71 -3.20
CA MET A 5 -22.22 -3.15 -3.27
C MET A 5 -21.24 -1.98 -3.37
N ALA A 6 -21.55 -0.98 -4.20
CA ALA A 6 -20.73 0.22 -4.36
C ALA A 6 -21.25 1.36 -3.47
N ALA A 7 -20.36 2.28 -3.10
CA ALA A 7 -20.70 3.43 -2.27
C ALA A 7 -20.01 4.70 -2.76
N ARG A 8 -20.57 5.84 -2.37
CA ARG A 8 -19.99 7.16 -2.67
C ARG A 8 -18.80 7.43 -1.75
N GLY A 9 -17.64 7.66 -2.33
CA GLY A 9 -16.41 8.02 -1.62
C GLY A 9 -15.98 9.45 -1.91
N LYS A 10 -15.14 10.02 -1.04
CA LYS A 10 -14.51 11.33 -1.22
C LYS A 10 -13.00 11.15 -1.29
N SER A 11 -12.39 11.65 -2.36
CA SER A 11 -10.94 11.80 -2.52
C SER A 11 -10.52 13.26 -2.34
N SER A 12 -9.23 13.54 -2.43
CA SER A 12 -8.70 14.91 -2.53
C SER A 12 -9.16 15.63 -3.81
N THR A 13 -9.50 14.89 -4.86
CA THR A 13 -9.91 15.41 -6.17
C THR A 13 -11.42 15.54 -6.36
N GLY A 14 -12.23 15.01 -5.43
CA GLY A 14 -13.68 15.18 -5.47
C GLY A 14 -14.44 13.97 -4.93
N TRP A 15 -15.71 13.87 -5.35
CA TRP A 15 -16.56 12.72 -5.05
C TRP A 15 -16.51 11.71 -6.18
N TYR A 16 -16.54 10.43 -5.84
CA TYR A 16 -16.70 9.34 -6.80
C TYR A 16 -17.71 8.32 -6.26
N PHE A 17 -18.21 7.47 -7.15
CA PHE A 17 -19.10 6.36 -6.79
C PHE A 17 -18.50 5.07 -7.33
N GLY A 18 -18.29 4.08 -6.46
CA GLY A 18 -17.67 2.83 -6.86
C GLY A 18 -17.06 2.06 -5.70
N PHE A 19 -15.91 1.46 -5.98
CA PHE A 19 -15.13 0.65 -5.06
C PHE A 19 -13.76 1.28 -4.79
N LYS A 20 -13.09 0.83 -3.74
CA LYS A 20 -11.67 1.05 -3.47
C LYS A 20 -10.96 -0.30 -3.47
N LEU A 21 -9.84 -0.37 -4.19
CA LEU A 21 -8.91 -1.49 -4.12
C LEU A 21 -7.76 -1.12 -3.18
N HIS A 22 -7.69 -1.82 -2.06
CA HIS A 22 -6.62 -1.67 -1.07
C HIS A 22 -5.59 -2.77 -1.28
N TRP A 23 -4.31 -2.44 -1.22
CA TRP A 23 -3.26 -3.42 -1.44
C TRP A 23 -1.96 -3.06 -0.73
N VAL A 24 -1.09 -4.05 -0.59
CA VAL A 24 0.26 -3.89 -0.04
C VAL A 24 1.24 -4.60 -0.97
N ILE A 25 2.36 -3.95 -1.23
CA ILE A 25 3.52 -4.55 -1.90
C ILE A 25 4.72 -4.57 -0.96
N HIS A 26 5.68 -5.43 -1.29
CA HIS A 26 7.05 -5.26 -0.80
C HIS A 26 7.95 -4.60 -1.85
N HIS A 27 9.21 -4.43 -1.49
CA HIS A 27 10.22 -3.74 -2.29
C HIS A 27 10.51 -4.36 -3.67
N LEU A 28 10.13 -5.63 -3.95
CA LEU A 28 10.27 -6.21 -5.30
C LEU A 28 9.00 -6.05 -6.16
N GLY A 29 8.02 -5.28 -5.67
CA GLY A 29 6.80 -4.98 -6.41
C GLY A 29 5.69 -6.03 -6.30
N GLU A 30 5.89 -7.17 -5.63
CA GLU A 30 4.84 -8.20 -5.57
C GLU A 30 3.74 -7.82 -4.57
N LEU A 31 2.50 -8.14 -4.94
CA LEU A 31 1.32 -7.91 -4.10
C LEU A 31 1.29 -8.94 -2.96
N LEU A 32 1.36 -8.46 -1.73
CA LEU A 32 1.30 -9.28 -0.51
C LEU A 32 -0.13 -9.49 0.00
N GLY A 33 -1.02 -8.55 -0.30
CA GLY A 33 -2.40 -8.60 0.15
C GLY A 33 -3.23 -7.57 -0.60
N VAL A 34 -4.46 -7.94 -0.94
CA VAL A 34 -5.40 -7.12 -1.70
C VAL A 34 -6.79 -7.26 -1.09
N LYS A 35 -7.52 -6.15 -0.98
CA LYS A 35 -8.92 -6.12 -0.52
C LYS A 35 -9.72 -5.13 -1.33
N LEU A 36 -10.84 -5.59 -1.88
CA LEU A 36 -11.83 -4.71 -2.50
C LEU A 36 -12.89 -4.31 -1.48
N THR A 37 -13.26 -3.03 -1.46
CA THR A 37 -14.29 -2.49 -0.57
C THR A 37 -15.16 -1.45 -1.27
N PRO A 38 -16.35 -1.12 -0.73
CA PRO A 38 -17.12 0.03 -1.20
C PRO A 38 -16.35 1.36 -1.05
N GLY A 39 -16.67 2.35 -1.89
CA GLY A 39 -15.95 3.61 -1.99
C GLY A 39 -15.86 4.46 -0.71
N ASN A 40 -16.74 4.25 0.26
CA ASN A 40 -16.79 5.01 1.52
C ASN A 40 -15.95 4.40 2.65
N VAL A 41 -15.28 3.25 2.42
CA VAL A 41 -14.46 2.61 3.45
C VAL A 41 -13.16 3.39 3.67
N ASP A 42 -12.79 3.54 4.94
CA ASP A 42 -11.54 4.14 5.39
C ASP A 42 -10.34 3.28 4.96
N ASP A 43 -9.33 3.88 4.35
CA ASP A 43 -8.17 3.20 3.74
C ASP A 43 -7.34 2.38 4.75
N ARG A 44 -7.48 2.67 6.04
CA ARG A 44 -6.71 2.02 7.11
C ARG A 44 -7.33 0.70 7.57
N LYS A 45 -8.65 0.56 7.49
CA LYS A 45 -9.36 -0.62 8.02
C LYS A 45 -9.02 -1.91 7.27
N PRO A 46 -9.01 -1.93 5.91
CA PRO A 46 -8.80 -3.14 5.13
C PRO A 46 -7.43 -3.81 5.35
N LEU A 47 -6.45 -3.08 5.89
CA LEU A 47 -5.16 -3.65 6.22
C LEU A 47 -5.28 -4.80 7.23
N CYS A 48 -6.22 -4.72 8.17
CA CYS A 48 -6.37 -5.71 9.23
C CYS A 48 -6.65 -7.11 8.68
N ASP A 49 -7.32 -7.19 7.53
CA ASP A 49 -7.75 -8.46 6.91
C ASP A 49 -6.59 -9.35 6.44
N PHE A 50 -5.39 -8.78 6.27
CA PHE A 50 -4.22 -9.54 5.81
C PHE A 50 -2.93 -9.14 6.53
N ALA A 51 -3.00 -8.30 7.56
CA ALA A 51 -1.84 -7.85 8.33
C ALA A 51 -1.14 -9.00 9.09
N GLU A 52 -1.88 -10.01 9.54
CA GLU A 52 -1.34 -11.15 10.29
C GLU A 52 -0.32 -11.98 9.49
N ARG A 53 -0.31 -11.85 8.16
CA ARG A 53 0.64 -12.53 7.26
C ARG A 53 1.83 -11.66 6.89
N LEU A 54 1.86 -10.41 7.36
CA LEU A 54 2.93 -9.45 7.10
C LEU A 54 3.93 -9.46 8.27
N PHE A 55 5.15 -9.04 8.01
CA PHE A 55 6.20 -8.93 9.01
C PHE A 55 7.18 -7.80 8.66
N GLY A 56 7.99 -7.41 9.64
CA GLY A 56 9.02 -6.39 9.47
C GLY A 56 8.47 -4.97 9.51
N LYS A 57 9.02 -4.08 8.66
CA LYS A 57 8.65 -2.65 8.64
C LYS A 57 7.61 -2.36 7.56
N ARG A 58 6.52 -1.67 7.93
CA ARG A 58 5.52 -1.13 7.01
C ARG A 58 5.75 0.36 6.79
N TYR A 59 6.00 0.75 5.55
CA TYR A 59 6.13 2.16 5.15
C TYR A 59 4.80 2.69 4.61
N ALA A 60 4.35 3.83 5.11
CA ALA A 60 3.07 4.43 4.72
C ALA A 60 3.09 5.96 4.70
N ASP A 61 2.09 6.55 4.06
CA ASP A 61 1.94 8.00 3.98
C ASP A 61 1.35 8.60 5.25
N LYS A 62 1.38 9.93 5.35
CA LYS A 62 0.80 10.68 6.48
C LYS A 62 -0.71 10.49 6.64
N GLY A 63 -1.39 10.13 5.55
CA GLY A 63 -2.83 9.84 5.52
C GLY A 63 -3.18 8.59 6.31
N ASP A 64 -2.28 7.61 6.34
CA ASP A 64 -2.49 6.30 6.97
C ASP A 64 -2.29 6.30 8.49
N ILE A 65 -1.77 7.39 9.05
CA ILE A 65 -1.49 7.49 10.47
C ILE A 65 -2.79 7.45 11.27
N ALA A 66 -2.93 6.40 12.09
CA ALA A 66 -3.94 6.27 13.13
C ALA A 66 -3.35 5.60 14.37
N GLN A 67 -3.72 6.08 15.56
CA GLN A 67 -3.20 5.54 16.82
C GLN A 67 -3.54 4.06 16.99
N TRP A 68 -4.80 3.68 16.73
CA TRP A 68 -5.24 2.29 16.79
C TRP A 68 -4.46 1.38 15.83
N LEU A 69 -4.15 1.88 14.63
CA LEU A 69 -3.42 1.11 13.60
C LEU A 69 -1.98 0.87 14.02
N THR A 70 -1.32 1.88 14.60
CA THR A 70 0.04 1.74 15.13
C THR A 70 0.10 0.72 16.27
N ILE A 71 -0.88 0.71 17.17
CA ILE A 71 -0.94 -0.28 18.26
C ILE A 71 -1.18 -1.68 17.68
N PHE A 72 -2.19 -1.84 16.83
CA PHE A 72 -2.52 -3.10 16.18
C PHE A 72 -1.33 -3.72 15.44
N LEU A 73 -0.62 -2.93 14.62
CA LEU A 73 0.55 -3.42 13.90
C LEU A 73 1.70 -3.79 14.85
N LYS A 74 1.89 -3.00 15.92
CA LYS A 74 2.91 -3.29 16.93
C LYS A 74 2.64 -4.61 17.65
N ASP A 75 1.38 -4.90 17.96
CA ASP A 75 0.99 -6.16 18.61
C ASP A 75 1.23 -7.38 17.69
N LEU A 76 1.19 -7.18 16.37
CA LEU A 76 1.59 -8.16 15.36
C LEU A 76 3.11 -8.22 15.10
N GLY A 77 3.91 -7.43 15.81
CA GLY A 77 5.36 -7.34 15.59
C GLY A 77 5.76 -6.60 14.31
N ILE A 78 4.87 -5.76 13.77
CA ILE A 78 5.09 -4.96 12.57
C ILE A 78 5.42 -3.51 12.95
N ASP A 79 6.59 -3.06 12.55
CA ASP A 79 7.04 -1.69 12.77
C ASP A 79 6.40 -0.73 11.76
N PHE A 80 5.48 0.13 12.24
CA PHE A 80 4.83 1.11 11.39
C PHE A 80 5.66 2.39 11.22
N VAL A 81 6.20 2.60 10.02
CA VAL A 81 7.06 3.73 9.66
C VAL A 81 6.32 4.70 8.74
N SER A 82 6.26 5.98 9.12
CA SER A 82 5.61 7.02 8.32
C SER A 82 6.32 8.36 8.47
N LYS A 83 6.07 9.29 7.53
CA LYS A 83 6.55 10.67 7.68
C LYS A 83 5.83 11.36 8.84
N VAL A 84 6.56 12.00 9.75
CA VAL A 84 5.96 12.69 10.91
C VAL A 84 5.07 13.87 10.44
N ARG A 85 3.90 14.03 11.08
CA ARG A 85 3.05 15.23 10.89
C ARG A 85 3.70 16.42 11.60
N LYS A 86 3.60 17.63 11.04
CA LYS A 86 4.23 18.86 11.59
C LYS A 86 3.93 19.09 13.09
N ASN A 87 2.78 18.62 13.59
CA ASN A 87 2.33 18.83 14.96
C ASN A 87 2.65 17.66 15.93
N ARG A 88 3.44 16.66 15.52
CA ARG A 88 3.87 15.57 16.41
C ARG A 88 5.35 15.68 16.74
N LYS A 89 5.74 15.17 17.91
CA LYS A 89 7.16 15.05 18.30
C LYS A 89 7.93 14.30 17.19
N PRO A 90 9.09 14.81 16.75
CA PRO A 90 9.91 14.11 15.77
C PRO A 90 10.33 12.76 16.33
N VAL A 91 10.08 11.71 15.55
CA VAL A 91 10.64 10.37 15.79
C VAL A 91 11.92 10.28 14.99
N ALA A 92 13.02 9.87 15.63
CA ALA A 92 14.26 9.61 14.92
C ALA A 92 14.04 8.43 13.96
N LEU A 93 14.14 8.70 12.66
CA LEU A 93 14.12 7.67 11.62
C LEU A 93 15.56 7.36 11.26
N ASP A 94 15.89 6.08 11.12
CA ASP A 94 17.18 5.69 10.60
C ASP A 94 17.30 6.12 9.10
N PRO A 95 18.53 6.25 8.57
CA PRO A 95 18.72 6.66 7.18
C PRO A 95 18.03 5.75 6.16
N PHE A 96 17.90 4.46 6.47
CA PHE A 96 17.25 3.48 5.61
C PHE A 96 15.73 3.72 5.57
N ASP A 97 15.11 3.96 6.72
CA ASP A 97 13.69 4.29 6.85
C ASP A 97 13.37 5.60 6.12
N GLN A 98 14.25 6.60 6.25
CA GLN A 98 14.09 7.85 5.52
C GLN A 98 14.19 7.66 4.01
N ALA A 99 15.11 6.81 3.54
CA ALA A 99 15.23 6.47 2.13
C ALA A 99 14.00 5.72 1.62
N MET A 100 13.51 4.72 2.35
CA MET A 100 12.30 3.96 2.03
C MET A 100 11.07 4.87 1.91
N LEU A 101 10.88 5.81 2.83
CA LEU A 101 9.77 6.78 2.78
C LEU A 101 9.85 7.77 1.59
N ARG A 102 10.98 7.86 0.89
CA ARG A 102 11.14 8.68 -0.33
C ARG A 102 10.78 7.88 -1.60
N GLN A 103 10.78 6.55 -1.54
CA GLN A 103 10.53 5.67 -2.68
C GLN A 103 9.03 5.39 -2.92
N ARG A 104 8.20 6.44 -2.85
CA ARG A 104 6.77 6.35 -3.20
C ARG A 104 6.54 6.08 -4.69
N SER A 105 7.54 6.41 -5.52
CA SER A 105 7.55 6.12 -6.95
C SER A 105 7.27 4.65 -7.26
N LEU A 106 7.77 3.70 -6.45
CA LEU A 106 7.49 2.28 -6.66
C LEU A 106 5.98 2.00 -6.64
N VAL A 107 5.28 2.48 -5.61
CA VAL A 107 3.83 2.31 -5.45
C VAL A 107 3.10 2.94 -6.63
N GLU A 108 3.51 4.13 -7.06
CA GLU A 108 2.91 4.84 -8.19
C GLU A 108 3.13 4.09 -9.52
N THR A 109 4.31 3.50 -9.74
CA THR A 109 4.58 2.67 -10.91
C THR A 109 3.74 1.39 -10.90
N VAL A 110 3.60 0.71 -9.75
CA VAL A 110 2.73 -0.47 -9.64
C VAL A 110 1.28 -0.11 -9.93
N ILE A 111 0.80 1.05 -9.46
CA ILE A 111 -0.54 1.56 -9.80
C ILE A 111 -0.67 1.75 -11.30
N ASP A 112 0.32 2.38 -11.94
CA ASP A 112 0.31 2.64 -13.37
C ASP A 112 0.25 1.35 -14.19
N GLU A 113 1.05 0.34 -13.83
CA GLU A 113 1.04 -0.97 -14.48
C GLU A 113 -0.31 -1.69 -14.30
N LEU A 114 -0.87 -1.68 -13.08
CA LEU A 114 -2.18 -2.27 -12.83
C LEU A 114 -3.27 -1.62 -13.69
N LYS A 115 -3.23 -0.29 -13.83
CA LYS A 115 -4.20 0.47 -14.61
C LYS A 115 -4.02 0.26 -16.12
N ASN A 116 -2.81 0.41 -16.61
CA ASN A 116 -2.53 0.53 -18.05
C ASN A 116 -2.16 -0.81 -18.69
N LEU A 117 -1.43 -1.68 -17.99
CA LEU A 117 -1.05 -2.99 -18.52
C LEU A 117 -2.11 -4.04 -18.18
N CYS A 118 -2.59 -4.06 -16.93
CA CYS A 118 -3.56 -5.05 -16.47
C CYS A 118 -5.03 -4.61 -16.63
N GLN A 119 -5.28 -3.35 -17.04
CA GLN A 119 -6.60 -2.83 -17.37
C GLN A 119 -7.64 -3.00 -16.25
N ILE A 120 -7.23 -2.89 -14.98
CA ILE A 120 -8.13 -3.11 -13.84
C ILE A 120 -9.18 -1.99 -13.67
N GLU A 121 -8.94 -0.80 -14.22
CA GLU A 121 -9.85 0.36 -14.17
C GLU A 121 -10.91 0.35 -15.28
N HIS A 122 -11.26 -0.82 -15.79
CA HIS A 122 -12.29 -0.92 -16.81
C HIS A 122 -13.66 -0.48 -16.27
N THR A 123 -14.23 0.57 -16.87
CA THR A 123 -15.42 1.26 -16.31
C THR A 123 -16.77 0.65 -16.77
N ARG A 124 -16.76 -0.23 -17.77
CA ARG A 124 -17.99 -0.69 -18.46
C ARG A 124 -18.38 -2.13 -18.15
N HIS A 125 -18.33 -2.53 -16.89
CA HIS A 125 -18.91 -3.81 -16.51
C HIS A 125 -20.44 -3.71 -16.54
N ARG A 126 -21.10 -4.79 -17.01
CA ARG A 126 -22.57 -4.93 -17.01
C ARG A 126 -23.08 -5.94 -15.97
N SER A 127 -22.16 -6.58 -15.23
CA SER A 127 -22.43 -7.55 -14.17
C SER A 127 -21.38 -7.45 -13.07
N PRO A 128 -21.75 -7.60 -11.78
CA PRO A 128 -20.78 -7.66 -10.69
C PRO A 128 -19.80 -8.82 -10.82
N ILE A 129 -20.25 -9.94 -11.36
CA ILE A 129 -19.40 -11.12 -11.59
C ILE A 129 -18.34 -10.81 -12.65
N HIS A 130 -18.73 -10.21 -13.79
CA HIS A 130 -17.76 -9.85 -14.83
C HIS A 130 -16.75 -8.81 -14.34
N PHE A 131 -17.17 -7.88 -13.48
CA PHE A 131 -16.26 -6.96 -12.81
C PHE A 131 -15.25 -7.70 -11.92
N ALA A 132 -15.72 -8.60 -11.04
CA ALA A 132 -14.86 -9.37 -10.16
C ALA A 132 -13.87 -10.25 -10.94
N VAL A 133 -14.33 -10.93 -11.99
CA VAL A 133 -13.48 -11.75 -12.86
C VAL A 133 -12.43 -10.89 -13.56
N ASN A 134 -12.79 -9.73 -14.11
CA ASN A 134 -11.82 -8.83 -14.75
C ASN A 134 -10.76 -8.32 -13.77
N LEU A 135 -11.19 -7.90 -12.58
CA LEU A 135 -10.28 -7.43 -11.53
C LEU A 135 -9.33 -8.55 -11.09
N LEU A 136 -9.84 -9.75 -10.80
CA LEU A 136 -9.02 -10.89 -10.41
C LEU A 136 -8.05 -11.28 -11.53
N ALA A 137 -8.50 -11.32 -12.78
CA ALA A 137 -7.66 -11.60 -13.93
C ALA A 137 -6.52 -10.58 -14.05
N GLY A 138 -6.80 -9.29 -13.88
CA GLY A 138 -5.78 -8.24 -13.91
C GLY A 138 -4.76 -8.35 -12.77
N LEU A 139 -5.21 -8.68 -11.55
CA LEU A 139 -4.31 -8.92 -10.41
C LEU A 139 -3.42 -10.15 -10.60
N VAL A 140 -3.98 -11.24 -11.15
CA VAL A 140 -3.23 -12.45 -11.48
C VAL A 140 -2.24 -12.17 -12.61
N ALA A 141 -2.67 -11.47 -13.66
CA ALA A 141 -1.80 -11.07 -14.77
C ALA A 141 -0.60 -10.26 -14.24
N TYR A 142 -0.84 -9.29 -13.36
CA TYR A 142 0.23 -8.57 -12.67
C TYR A 142 1.17 -9.51 -11.91
N GLY A 143 0.62 -10.41 -11.09
CA GLY A 143 1.38 -11.41 -10.34
C GLY A 143 2.29 -12.28 -11.24
N LEU A 144 1.84 -12.60 -12.45
CA LEU A 144 2.58 -13.41 -13.43
C LEU A 144 3.53 -12.61 -14.32
N MET A 145 3.55 -11.27 -14.25
CA MET A 145 4.47 -10.46 -15.05
C MET A 145 5.94 -10.80 -14.72
N PRO A 146 6.79 -11.05 -15.73
CA PRO A 146 8.17 -11.44 -15.52
C PRO A 146 9.03 -10.29 -14.98
N ASN A 147 8.72 -9.05 -15.37
CA ASN A 147 9.42 -7.86 -14.96
C ASN A 147 8.46 -6.98 -14.15
N LYS A 148 8.71 -6.88 -12.84
CA LYS A 148 7.97 -6.00 -11.94
C LYS A 148 8.84 -4.80 -11.51
N PRO A 149 8.23 -3.63 -11.25
CA PRO A 149 8.88 -2.52 -10.61
C PRO A 149 9.50 -2.99 -9.30
N ARG A 150 10.76 -2.63 -9.06
CA ARG A 150 11.47 -3.05 -7.86
C ARG A 150 12.39 -1.96 -7.35
N LEU A 151 12.56 -1.92 -6.05
CA LEU A 151 13.54 -1.09 -5.36
C LEU A 151 14.73 -1.98 -4.95
N PRO A 152 15.92 -1.78 -5.54
CA PRO A 152 17.12 -2.52 -5.15
C PRO A 152 17.59 -2.06 -3.77
N LEU A 153 17.19 -2.79 -2.72
CA LEU A 153 17.55 -2.44 -1.33
C LEU A 153 19.04 -2.58 -1.01
N GLN A 154 19.78 -3.36 -1.81
CA GLN A 154 21.21 -3.59 -1.61
C GLN A 154 22.02 -2.28 -1.73
N ASP A 155 21.57 -1.36 -2.59
CA ASP A 155 22.24 -0.08 -2.78
C ASP A 155 22.01 0.85 -1.58
N PHE A 156 20.80 0.81 -0.99
CA PHE A 156 20.46 1.65 0.16
C PHE A 156 21.16 1.22 1.45
N ARG A 157 21.31 -0.09 1.67
CA ARG A 157 21.98 -0.61 2.88
C ARG A 157 23.48 -0.30 2.90
N ARG A 158 24.11 -0.20 1.72
CA ARG A 158 25.51 0.21 1.56
C ARG A 158 25.72 1.70 1.79
N LEU A 159 24.70 2.53 1.55
CA LEU A 159 24.74 3.98 1.70
C LEU A 159 24.33 4.47 3.10
N SER A 160 23.64 3.65 3.88
CA SER A 160 23.39 3.91 5.30
C SER A 160 24.66 3.65 6.12
N PRO A 161 25.22 4.65 6.83
CA PRO A 161 26.38 4.42 7.68
C PRO A 161 26.06 3.34 8.72
N SER A 162 26.96 2.38 8.91
CA SER A 162 26.86 1.40 9.98
C SER A 162 26.60 2.12 11.30
N PRO A 163 25.71 1.62 12.18
CA PRO A 163 25.55 2.18 13.51
C PRO A 163 26.94 2.19 14.17
N LYS A 164 27.45 3.39 14.46
CA LYS A 164 28.69 3.53 15.23
C LYS A 164 28.42 2.90 16.58
N LEU A 165 28.99 1.72 16.83
CA LEU A 165 29.14 1.20 18.18
C LEU A 165 29.86 2.29 18.96
N ILE A 166 29.18 2.87 19.95
CA ILE A 166 29.83 3.75 20.92
C ILE A 166 30.79 2.83 21.69
N PRO A 167 32.11 3.03 21.60
CA PRO A 167 33.04 2.26 22.42
C PRO A 167 32.75 2.58 23.89
N ASN A 168 32.66 1.54 24.73
CA ASN A 168 32.64 1.68 26.18
C ASN A 168 33.90 2.38 26.69
#